data_AF-A0AA96Z7E8-F1
#
_entry.id   AF-A0AA96Z7E8-F1
#
_cell.length_a   1.000
_cell.length_b   1.000
_cell.length_c   1.000
_cell.angle_alpha   90.00
_cell.angle_beta   90.00
_cell.angle_gamma   90.00
#
_symmetry.space_group_name_H-M   'P 1'
#
loop_
_entity.id
_entity.type
_entity.pdbx_description
1 polymer ?
#
loop_
_entity_poly.entity_id
_entity_poly.type
_entity_poly.pdbx_seq_one_letter_code
_entity_poly.pdbx_strand_id
1 'polypeptide(L)'
;MAFPPRAVRLNLFFEKLLAHPPVADRKEALSLLVRIMAEVEDFYGLPKNDFTTRMGVFRPQENNPNDWKDLDSDPCYWDDSLTKTHRTIVYNNGRIIIKNIKSNPAVVVLDKSGA
;
A
#
# COMPACT_ATOMS: atom_id res chain seq x y z
N MET A 1 -27.17 -3.15 0.45
CA MET A 1 -26.15 -2.91 1.50
C MET A 1 -25.28 -1.75 1.05
N ALA A 2 -25.06 -0.74 1.90
CA ALA A 2 -24.06 0.28 1.63
C ALA A 2 -22.67 -0.30 1.92
N PHE A 3 -21.71 -0.10 1.01
CA PHE A 3 -20.33 -0.50 1.24
C PHE A 3 -19.72 0.31 2.39
N PRO A 4 -18.78 -0.24 3.17
CA PRO A 4 -18.12 0.52 4.23
C PRO A 4 -17.45 1.78 3.67
N PRO A 5 -17.25 2.83 4.48
CA PRO A 5 -16.48 3.99 4.06
C PRO A 5 -15.04 3.63 3.67
N ARG A 6 -14.42 4.42 2.78
CA ARG A 6 -13.02 4.25 2.36
C ARG A 6 -12.05 4.19 3.55
N ALA A 7 -12.26 5.02 4.57
CA ALA A 7 -11.43 5.04 5.76
C ALA A 7 -11.45 3.70 6.52
N VAL A 8 -12.59 3.02 6.58
CA VAL A 8 -12.72 1.71 7.26
C VAL A 8 -11.91 0.64 6.54
N ARG A 9 -12.01 0.58 5.20
CA ARG A 9 -11.20 -0.36 4.41
C ARG A 9 -9.71 -0.08 4.53
N LEU A 10 -9.32 1.20 4.52
CA LEU A 10 -7.92 1.59 4.67
C LEU A 10 -7.35 1.18 6.04
N ASN A 11 -8.12 1.37 7.11
CA ASN A 11 -7.72 0.93 8.45
C ASN A 11 -7.56 -0.59 8.51
N LEU A 12 -8.51 -1.35 7.97
CA LEU A 12 -8.41 -2.82 7.91
C LEU A 12 -7.19 -3.30 7.11
N PHE A 13 -6.86 -2.59 6.03
CA PHE A 13 -5.64 -2.83 5.26
C PHE A 13 -4.37 -2.61 6.10
N PHE A 14 -4.29 -1.51 6.86
CA PHE A 14 -3.16 -1.24 7.76
C PHE A 14 -3.06 -2.27 8.88
N GLU A 15 -4.17 -2.63 9.52
CA GLU A 15 -4.23 -3.65 10.57
C GLU A 15 -3.71 -5.00 10.06
N LYS A 16 -4.21 -5.47 8.92
CA LYS A 16 -3.75 -6.72 8.31
C LYS A 16 -2.27 -6.68 7.92
N LEU A 17 -1.78 -5.54 7.41
CA LEU A 17 -0.38 -5.39 7.01
C LEU A 17 0.56 -5.47 8.22
N LEU A 18 0.20 -4.83 9.33
CA LEU A 18 0.95 -4.88 10.59
C LEU A 18 0.90 -6.27 11.24
N ALA A 19 -0.24 -6.97 11.16
CA ALA A 19 -0.40 -8.30 11.74
C ALA A 19 0.37 -9.40 10.97
N HIS A 20 0.67 -9.18 9.69
CA HIS A 20 1.44 -10.15 8.91
C HIS A 20 2.89 -10.22 9.41
N PRO A 21 3.58 -11.38 9.35
CA PRO A 21 5.03 -11.44 9.59
C PRO A 21 5.83 -10.49 8.67
N PRO A 22 7.05 -10.09 9.07
CA PRO A 22 8.00 -9.44 8.18
C PRO A 22 8.26 -10.29 6.93
N VAL A 23 8.60 -9.62 5.83
CA VAL A 23 8.94 -10.24 4.54
C VAL A 23 10.40 -9.96 4.22
N ALA A 24 11.01 -10.83 3.43
CA ALA A 24 12.46 -10.83 3.24
C ALA A 24 12.93 -9.76 2.27
N ASP A 25 12.10 -9.42 1.28
CA ASP A 25 12.51 -8.53 0.21
C ASP A 25 11.38 -7.66 -0.34
N ARG A 26 11.78 -6.75 -1.23
CA ARG A 26 10.86 -5.85 -1.95
C ARG A 26 9.78 -6.60 -2.71
N LYS A 27 10.10 -7.71 -3.38
CA LYS A 27 9.14 -8.46 -4.20
C LYS A 27 8.05 -9.05 -3.30
N GLU A 28 8.45 -9.67 -2.19
CA GLU A 28 7.53 -10.19 -1.19
C GLU A 28 6.68 -9.07 -0.56
N ALA A 29 7.27 -7.91 -0.29
CA ALA A 29 6.53 -6.74 0.19
C ALA A 29 5.46 -6.25 -0.80
N LEU A 30 5.79 -6.18 -2.09
CA LEU A 30 4.84 -5.81 -3.14
C LEU A 30 3.71 -6.82 -3.28
N SER A 31 4.04 -8.11 -3.32
CA SER A 31 3.03 -9.17 -3.38
C SER A 31 2.15 -9.19 -2.12
N LEU A 32 2.72 -8.91 -0.94
CA LEU A 32 1.96 -8.78 0.32
C LEU A 32 0.95 -7.63 0.25
N LEU A 33 1.36 -6.45 -0.21
CA LEU A 33 0.48 -5.29 -0.37
C LEU A 33 -0.72 -5.64 -1.28
N VAL A 34 -0.46 -6.23 -2.44
CA VAL A 34 -1.50 -6.65 -3.40
C VAL A 34 -2.44 -7.68 -2.78
N ARG A 35 -1.89 -8.70 -2.09
CA ARG A 35 -2.68 -9.75 -1.46
C ARG A 35 -3.63 -9.18 -0.40
N ILE A 36 -3.13 -8.34 0.51
CA ILE A 36 -3.94 -7.77 1.59
C ILE A 36 -5.01 -6.83 1.01
N MET A 37 -4.69 -6.02 0.01
CA MET A 37 -5.71 -5.19 -0.65
C MET A 37 -6.82 -6.04 -1.27
N ALA A 38 -6.47 -7.15 -1.92
CA ALA A 38 -7.43 -8.09 -2.48
C ALA A 38 -8.29 -8.75 -1.40
N GLU A 39 -7.70 -9.17 -0.27
CA GLU A 39 -8.42 -9.73 0.88
C GLU A 39 -9.42 -8.73 1.49
N VAL A 40 -9.05 -7.46 1.62
CA VAL A 40 -9.93 -6.41 2.17
C VAL A 40 -11.14 -6.18 1.27
N GLU A 41 -10.95 -6.10 -0.04
CA GLU A 41 -12.08 -5.95 -0.98
C GLU A 41 -12.96 -7.21 -0.99
N ASP A 42 -12.35 -8.41 -0.99
CA ASP A 42 -13.07 -9.69 -0.95
C ASP A 42 -13.95 -9.83 0.29
N PHE A 43 -13.44 -9.42 1.45
CA PHE A 43 -14.17 -9.42 2.72
C PHE A 43 -15.47 -8.61 2.66
N TYR A 44 -15.52 -7.57 1.81
CA TYR A 44 -16.72 -6.76 1.58
C TYR A 44 -17.46 -7.11 0.28
N GLY A 45 -17.11 -8.22 -0.39
CA GLY A 45 -17.73 -8.65 -1.64
C GLY A 45 -17.46 -7.71 -2.82
N LEU A 46 -16.37 -6.95 -2.76
CA LEU A 46 -16.03 -5.93 -3.72
C LEU A 46 -15.08 -6.46 -4.83
N PRO A 47 -15.24 -6.04 -6.10
CA PRO A 47 -14.37 -6.48 -7.19
C PRO A 47 -12.90 -6.11 -6.98
N LYS A 48 -11.95 -7.01 -7.29
CA LYS A 48 -10.50 -6.83 -7.03
C LYS A 48 -9.75 -6.02 -8.10
N ASN A 49 -10.38 -4.98 -8.64
CA ASN A 49 -9.88 -4.23 -9.82
C ASN A 49 -9.69 -2.72 -9.62
N ASP A 50 -10.20 -2.10 -8.55
CA ASP A 50 -10.06 -0.65 -8.30
C ASP A 50 -9.79 -0.31 -6.83
N PHE A 51 -8.57 -0.60 -6.40
CA PHE A 51 -8.08 -0.29 -5.04
C PHE A 51 -7.75 1.20 -4.86
N THR A 52 -7.31 1.85 -5.95
CA THR A 52 -6.94 3.27 -5.99
C THR A 52 -8.10 4.16 -5.57
N THR A 53 -9.29 3.95 -6.12
CA THR A 53 -10.46 4.76 -5.79
C THR A 53 -11.04 4.37 -4.43
N ARG A 54 -11.06 3.06 -4.12
CA ARG A 54 -11.81 2.53 -2.97
C ARG A 54 -11.06 2.56 -1.65
N MET A 55 -9.74 2.42 -1.66
CA MET A 55 -8.89 2.52 -0.46
C MET A 55 -7.97 3.73 -0.50
N GLY A 56 -7.67 4.29 -1.68
CA GLY A 56 -6.72 5.38 -1.79
C GLY A 56 -5.26 4.94 -1.68
N VAL A 57 -5.03 3.65 -1.90
CA VAL A 57 -3.71 3.02 -1.95
C VAL A 57 -3.51 2.53 -3.38
N PHE A 58 -2.29 2.64 -3.90
CA PHE A 58 -1.98 2.05 -5.20
C PHE A 58 -2.04 0.55 -5.14
N ARG A 59 -2.42 -0.05 -6.26
CA ARG A 59 -2.10 -1.43 -6.56
C ARG A 59 -0.76 -1.47 -7.29
N PRO A 60 0.31 -2.01 -6.68
CA PRO A 60 1.51 -2.38 -7.44
C PRO A 60 1.09 -3.25 -8.62
N GLN A 61 1.30 -2.77 -9.85
CA GLN A 61 1.21 -3.64 -11.01
C GLN A 61 2.55 -4.35 -11.12
N GLU A 62 2.59 -5.66 -10.84
CA GLU A 62 3.81 -6.46 -10.94
C GLU A 62 4.46 -6.39 -12.34
N ASN A 63 3.68 -6.02 -13.37
CA ASN A 63 4.13 -5.92 -14.77
C ASN A 63 4.21 -4.49 -15.33
N ASN A 64 3.96 -3.44 -14.53
CA ASN A 64 4.12 -2.05 -14.98
C ASN A 64 5.11 -1.30 -14.07
N PRO A 65 6.43 -1.53 -14.26
CA PRO A 65 7.47 -0.87 -13.47
C PRO A 65 7.42 0.66 -13.57
N ASN A 66 6.84 1.22 -14.64
CA ASN A 66 6.81 2.66 -14.89
C ASN A 66 6.04 3.48 -13.83
N ASP A 67 5.19 2.83 -13.04
CA ASP A 67 4.42 3.53 -12.00
C ASP A 67 5.24 3.76 -10.71
N TRP A 68 6.31 2.98 -10.51
CA TRP A 68 7.20 3.11 -9.35
C TRP A 68 8.31 4.09 -9.64
N LYS A 69 8.54 4.99 -8.68
CA LYS A 69 9.67 5.93 -8.71
C LYS A 69 10.86 5.26 -8.02
N ASP A 70 12.03 5.49 -8.62
CA ASP A 70 13.31 5.03 -8.10
C ASP A 70 13.37 3.50 -7.89
N LEU A 71 12.84 2.73 -8.85
CA LEU A 71 12.85 1.26 -8.81
C LEU A 71 14.24 0.66 -8.61
N ASP A 72 15.27 1.28 -9.20
CA ASP A 72 16.65 0.81 -9.07
C ASP A 72 17.34 1.33 -7.81
N SER A 73 16.65 2.16 -7.01
CA SER A 73 17.16 2.71 -5.74
C SER A 73 16.56 2.00 -4.54
N ASP A 74 17.14 2.23 -3.36
CA ASP A 74 16.59 1.76 -2.08
C ASP A 74 16.40 2.94 -1.11
N PRO A 75 15.15 3.31 -0.75
CA PRO A 75 13.89 2.67 -1.12
C PRO A 75 13.39 3.06 -2.52
N CYS A 76 12.50 2.24 -3.08
CA CYS A 76 11.59 2.70 -4.12
C CYS A 76 10.30 3.22 -3.48
N TYR A 77 9.57 4.09 -4.18
CA TYR A 77 8.29 4.54 -3.69
C TYR A 77 7.28 4.74 -4.80
N TRP A 78 6.04 4.78 -4.36
CA TRP A 78 4.92 5.12 -5.20
C TRP A 78 4.13 6.26 -4.54
N ASP A 79 3.88 7.29 -5.33
CA ASP A 79 2.80 8.23 -5.14
C ASP A 79 2.38 8.79 -6.51
N ASP A 80 1.07 8.92 -6.73
CA ASP A 80 0.57 9.75 -7.80
C ASP A 80 0.42 11.19 -7.28
N SER A 81 1.22 12.09 -7.85
CA SER A 81 1.33 13.49 -7.45
C SER A 81 0.05 14.30 -7.66
N LEU A 82 -0.94 13.78 -8.38
CA LEU A 82 -2.18 14.49 -8.69
C LEU A 82 -3.33 14.19 -7.72
N THR A 83 -3.45 12.95 -7.23
CA THR A 83 -4.66 12.53 -6.50
C THR A 83 -4.42 11.93 -5.11
N LYS A 84 -3.17 11.62 -4.74
CA LYS A 84 -2.93 10.74 -3.60
C LYS A 84 -2.75 11.46 -2.27
N THR A 85 -3.31 10.85 -1.25
CA THR A 85 -3.14 11.23 0.16
C THR A 85 -1.93 10.56 0.79
N HIS A 86 -1.48 9.44 0.23
CA HIS A 86 -0.40 8.63 0.80
C HIS A 86 0.70 8.33 -0.21
N ARG A 87 1.94 8.25 0.29
CA ARG A 87 3.09 7.67 -0.39
C ARG A 87 3.43 6.33 0.25
N THR A 88 3.52 5.29 -0.56
CA THR A 88 3.99 3.96 -0.14
C THR A 88 5.45 3.82 -0.52
N ILE A 89 6.30 3.49 0.44
CA ILE A 89 7.75 3.37 0.30
C ILE A 89 8.09 1.91 0.62
N VAL A 90 8.89 1.26 -0.22
CA VAL A 90 9.30 -0.14 -0.04
C VAL A 90 10.82 -0.25 -0.16
N TYR A 91 11.43 -0.87 0.85
CA TYR A 91 12.86 -1.10 0.92
C TYR A 91 13.24 -2.49 0.39
N ASN A 92 14.50 -2.68 0.03
CA ASN A 92 15.04 -3.95 -0.43
C ASN A 92 14.93 -5.07 0.60
N ASN A 93 14.96 -4.75 1.89
CA ASN A 93 14.77 -5.72 2.97
C ASN A 93 13.29 -6.04 3.26
N GLY A 94 12.35 -5.56 2.44
CA GLY A 94 10.93 -5.81 2.64
C GLY A 94 10.24 -4.86 3.64
N ARG A 95 10.94 -3.87 4.19
CA ARG A 95 10.31 -2.82 5.01
C ARG A 95 9.34 -2.00 4.18
N ILE A 96 8.17 -1.69 4.74
CA ILE A 96 7.13 -0.89 4.10
C ILE A 96 6.83 0.32 4.99
N ILE A 97 6.90 1.53 4.42
CA ILE A 97 6.48 2.77 5.08
C ILE A 97 5.35 3.39 4.27
N ILE A 98 4.27 3.80 4.93
CA ILE A 98 3.20 4.60 4.33
C ILE A 98 3.18 5.94 5.02
N LYS A 99 3.28 7.03 4.25
CA LYS A 99 3.23 8.42 4.75
C LYS A 99 1.99 9.11 4.23
N ASN A 100 1.31 9.89 5.07
CA ASN A 100 0.34 10.88 4.62
C ASN A 100 1.09 12.12 4.12
N ILE A 101 1.06 12.34 2.81
CA ILE A 101 1.78 13.43 2.13
C ILE A 101 0.95 14.72 2.00
N LYS A 102 -0.33 14.71 2.40
CA LYS A 102 -1.15 15.93 2.48
C LYS A 102 -0.98 16.68 3.81
N SER A 103 -0.37 16.03 4.81
CA SER A 103 0.03 16.70 6.04
C SER A 103 1.35 17.44 5.82
N ASN A 104 1.52 18.62 6.43
CA ASN A 104 2.79 19.34 6.43
C ASN A 104 3.26 19.53 7.89
N PRO A 105 4.33 18.83 8.33
CA PRO A 105 5.16 17.90 7.57
C PRO A 105 4.43 16.58 7.25
N ALA A 106 4.92 15.84 6.26
CA ALA A 106 4.37 14.52 5.92
C ALA A 106 4.52 13.56 7.12
N VAL A 107 3.44 12.88 7.50
CA VAL A 107 3.37 12.04 8.70
C VAL A 107 3.43 10.56 8.34
N VAL A 108 4.25 9.78 9.03
CA VAL A 108 4.24 8.31 8.90
C VAL A 108 2.95 7.78 9.51
N VAL A 109 2.14 7.08 8.71
CA VAL A 109 0.90 6.45 9.16
C VAL A 109 1.05 4.94 9.36
N LEU A 110 2.06 4.34 8.73
CA LEU A 110 2.43 2.93 8.92
C LEU A 110 3.92 2.75 8.70
N ASP A 111 4.56 1.99 9.58
CA ASP A 111 5.95 1.53 9.45
C ASP A 111 6.01 0.05 9.82
N LYS A 112 6.21 -0.80 8.81
CA LYS A 112 6.30 -2.25 8.95
C LYS A 112 7.73 -2.67 8.66
N SER A 113 8.37 -3.30 9.64
CA SER A 113 9.71 -3.86 9.50
C SER A 113 9.80 -4.94 8.42
N GLY A 114 10.95 -4.96 7.75
CA GLY A 114 11.41 -6.07 6.91
C GLY A 114 12.21 -7.09 7.71
N ALA A 115 12.70 -8.15 7.05
CA ALA A 115 13.59 -9.15 7.65
C ALA A 115 15.06 -8.69 7.71
#